data_AF-A0A5J6PJ01-F1
#
_entry.id   AF-A0A5J6PJ01-F1
#
_cell.length_a   1.000
_cell.length_b   1.000
_cell.length_c   1.000
_cell.angle_alpha   90.00
_cell.angle_beta   90.00
_cell.angle_gamma   90.00
#
_symmetry.space_group_name_H-M   'P 1'
#
loop_
_entity.id
_entity.type
_entity.pdbx_description
1 polymer ?
#
loop_
_entity_poly.entity_id
_entity_poly.type
_entity_poly.pdbx_seq_one_letter_code
_entity_poly.pdbx_strand_id
1 'polypeptide(L)'
;MQSHEVSLAIESIPGCAEQTVASQKANALTQAINDAIFTIPAIGQPWPKQGGVNAGLIRGENGKPDYYLIIATDDAGKTDRIEYGGYESETEGANSEFDGLANTTALLKSGTDHPAASWAAGVIIEGHNDFYLPARREQSLMYANCPELFNDVWHWSSTQYSAGNAWVQDFEDGYQDVDSKDCRYAARAVRRYYPLTNSTI
;
A
#
# COMPACT_ATOMS: atom_id res chain seq x y z
N MET A 1 46.42 -4.30 -71.47
CA MET A 1 45.65 -3.49 -70.52
C MET A 1 44.30 -4.18 -70.36
N GLN A 2 44.23 -5.15 -69.44
CA GLN A 2 43.01 -5.92 -69.14
C GLN A 2 42.56 -5.49 -67.74
N SER A 3 41.43 -4.77 -67.66
CA SER A 3 40.76 -4.46 -66.41
C SER A 3 39.60 -5.44 -66.23
N HIS A 4 39.74 -6.38 -65.29
CA HIS A 4 38.64 -7.19 -64.78
C HIS A 4 37.84 -6.34 -63.80
N GLU A 5 36.55 -6.13 -64.06
CA GLU A 5 35.60 -5.73 -63.02
C GLU A 5 35.18 -6.96 -62.22
N VAL A 6 35.37 -6.92 -60.90
CA VAL A 6 34.87 -7.93 -59.97
C VAL A 6 33.58 -7.39 -59.37
N SER A 7 32.44 -7.95 -59.78
CA SER A 7 31.13 -7.68 -59.18
C SER A 7 31.01 -8.49 -57.88
N LEU A 8 31.02 -7.81 -56.74
CA LEU A 8 30.71 -8.42 -55.44
C LEU A 8 29.20 -8.25 -55.16
N ALA A 9 28.44 -9.31 -55.42
CA ALA A 9 27.08 -9.42 -54.94
C ALA A 9 27.10 -9.61 -53.41
N ILE A 10 26.49 -8.68 -52.69
CA ILE A 10 26.28 -8.79 -51.25
C ILE A 10 25.05 -9.69 -51.05
N GLU A 11 25.25 -10.98 -50.82
CA GLU A 11 24.18 -11.88 -50.40
C GLU A 11 23.76 -11.54 -48.97
N SER A 12 22.50 -11.12 -48.79
CA SER A 12 21.93 -10.85 -47.46
C SER A 12 21.78 -12.16 -46.68
N ILE A 13 22.45 -12.27 -45.54
CA ILE A 13 22.40 -13.45 -44.66
C ILE A 13 20.96 -13.65 -44.14
N PRO A 14 20.26 -14.75 -44.46
CA PRO A 14 18.82 -14.90 -44.18
C PRO A 14 18.42 -14.98 -42.68
N GLY A 15 19.37 -15.06 -41.75
CA GLY A 15 19.09 -15.24 -40.32
C GLY A 15 19.15 -13.97 -39.45
N CYS A 16 19.69 -12.87 -39.97
CA CYS A 16 19.95 -11.67 -39.17
C CYS A 16 18.66 -10.88 -38.84
N ALA A 17 17.71 -10.84 -39.79
CA ALA A 17 16.45 -10.13 -39.60
C ALA A 17 15.52 -10.83 -38.58
N GLU A 18 15.45 -12.16 -38.58
CA GLU A 18 14.56 -12.92 -37.68
C GLU A 18 15.04 -12.90 -36.21
N GLN A 19 16.36 -13.01 -35.95
CA GLN A 19 16.93 -12.86 -34.60
C GLN A 19 16.71 -11.46 -34.02
N THR A 20 16.68 -10.44 -34.88
CA THR A 20 16.45 -9.04 -34.49
C THR A 20 14.98 -8.81 -34.10
N VAL A 21 14.01 -9.38 -34.82
CA VAL A 21 12.58 -9.25 -34.50
C VAL A 21 12.22 -10.00 -33.22
N ALA A 22 12.78 -11.19 -32.99
CA ALA A 22 12.56 -11.93 -31.75
C ALA A 22 13.10 -11.19 -30.51
N SER A 23 14.30 -10.60 -30.62
CA SER A 23 14.90 -9.77 -29.56
C SER A 23 14.12 -8.48 -29.31
N GLN A 24 13.60 -7.84 -30.37
CA GLN A 24 12.74 -6.66 -30.24
C GLN A 24 11.40 -6.98 -29.58
N LYS A 25 10.77 -8.13 -29.90
CA LYS A 25 9.55 -8.58 -29.22
C LYS A 25 9.78 -8.92 -27.75
N ALA A 26 10.91 -9.55 -27.42
CA ALA A 26 11.28 -9.83 -26.03
C ALA A 26 11.55 -8.55 -25.23
N ASN A 27 12.21 -7.56 -25.82
CA ASN A 27 12.44 -6.25 -25.20
C ASN A 27 11.16 -5.42 -25.05
N ALA A 28 10.29 -5.40 -26.06
CA ALA A 28 8.99 -4.74 -25.96
C ALA A 28 8.09 -5.42 -24.92
N LEU A 29 8.14 -6.75 -24.81
CA LEU A 29 7.45 -7.50 -23.77
C LEU A 29 8.02 -7.17 -22.39
N THR A 30 9.34 -7.09 -22.24
CA THR A 30 10.01 -6.73 -20.98
C THR A 30 9.71 -5.28 -20.59
N GLN A 31 9.67 -4.35 -21.54
CA GLN A 31 9.31 -2.96 -21.30
C GLN A 31 7.83 -2.81 -20.95
N ALA A 32 6.92 -3.44 -21.69
CA ALA A 32 5.50 -3.45 -21.37
C ALA A 32 5.21 -4.12 -20.02
N ILE A 33 6.00 -5.13 -19.65
CA ILE A 33 6.00 -5.75 -18.33
C ILE A 33 6.49 -4.72 -17.30
N ASN A 34 7.62 -4.06 -17.48
CA ASN A 34 8.11 -3.03 -16.55
C ASN A 34 7.12 -1.85 -16.38
N ASP A 35 6.51 -1.38 -17.46
CA ASP A 35 5.51 -0.31 -17.47
C ASP A 35 4.19 -0.77 -16.79
N ALA A 36 3.82 -2.04 -16.97
CA ALA A 36 2.62 -2.64 -16.36
C ALA A 36 2.82 -3.12 -14.91
N ILE A 37 4.05 -3.25 -14.41
CA ILE A 37 4.31 -3.69 -13.03
C ILE A 37 4.52 -2.50 -12.06
N PHE A 38 4.90 -1.30 -12.52
CA PHE A 38 5.46 -0.27 -11.61
C PHE A 38 4.96 1.17 -11.79
N THR A 39 3.85 1.41 -12.48
CA THR A 39 3.26 2.77 -12.49
C THR A 39 2.45 2.99 -11.22
N ILE A 40 2.81 4.05 -10.49
CA ILE A 40 2.02 4.55 -9.37
C ILE A 40 0.77 5.23 -9.96
N PRO A 41 -0.45 4.73 -9.71
CA PRO A 41 -1.67 5.35 -10.20
C PRO A 41 -1.86 6.74 -9.61
N ALA A 42 -2.73 7.55 -10.22
CA ALA A 42 -3.18 8.78 -9.59
C ALA A 42 -3.87 8.49 -8.24
N ILE A 43 -3.86 9.47 -7.34
CA ILE A 43 -4.60 9.40 -6.07
C ILE A 43 -6.08 9.10 -6.36
N GLY A 44 -6.68 8.21 -5.56
CA GLY A 44 -8.06 7.74 -5.73
C GLY A 44 -8.25 6.66 -6.81
N GLN A 45 -7.20 6.32 -7.58
CA GLN A 45 -7.32 5.27 -8.60
C GLN A 45 -6.95 3.89 -8.06
N PRO A 46 -7.63 2.82 -8.52
CA PRO A 46 -7.22 1.45 -8.25
C PRO A 46 -5.77 1.23 -8.65
N TRP A 47 -5.05 0.48 -7.81
CA TRP A 47 -3.67 0.10 -8.05
C TRP A 47 -3.64 -1.37 -8.48
N PRO A 48 -3.50 -1.65 -9.79
CA PRO A 48 -3.63 -3.01 -10.31
C PRO A 48 -2.68 -3.97 -9.60
N LYS A 49 -3.23 -5.10 -9.12
CA LYS A 49 -2.49 -6.17 -8.43
C LYS A 49 -1.84 -5.75 -7.11
N GLN A 50 -2.22 -4.62 -6.51
CA GLN A 50 -1.72 -4.17 -5.21
C GLN A 50 -2.77 -4.26 -4.10
N GLY A 51 -3.98 -4.74 -4.40
CA GLY A 51 -5.04 -5.01 -3.44
C GLY A 51 -5.79 -3.78 -2.94
N GLY A 52 -5.76 -2.67 -3.69
CA GLY A 52 -6.45 -1.45 -3.23
C GLY A 52 -6.31 -0.23 -4.13
N VAL A 53 -6.60 0.94 -3.56
CA VAL A 53 -6.56 2.26 -4.19
C VAL A 53 -5.38 3.07 -3.64
N ASN A 54 -4.72 3.86 -4.50
CA ASN A 54 -3.66 4.77 -4.06
C ASN A 54 -4.24 5.96 -3.28
N ALA A 55 -3.98 6.05 -1.98
CA ALA A 55 -4.37 7.18 -1.14
C ALA A 55 -3.39 8.35 -1.19
N GLY A 56 -2.19 8.15 -1.74
CA GLY A 56 -1.14 9.17 -1.85
C GLY A 56 0.11 8.85 -1.04
N LEU A 57 1.07 9.80 -1.09
CA LEU A 57 2.39 9.67 -0.49
C LEU A 57 2.38 10.15 0.96
N ILE A 58 2.94 9.33 1.85
CA ILE A 58 3.21 9.66 3.24
C ILE A 58 4.71 9.79 3.46
N ARG A 59 5.09 10.85 4.17
CA ARG A 59 6.46 11.10 4.56
C ARG A 59 6.94 10.06 5.58
N GLY A 60 8.09 9.46 5.34
CA GLY A 60 8.75 8.60 6.33
C GLY A 60 9.35 9.41 7.48
N GLU A 61 9.25 8.91 8.70
CA GLU A 61 9.84 9.52 9.90
C GLU A 61 11.18 8.89 10.27
N ASN A 62 12.04 9.64 10.98
CA ASN A 62 13.29 9.13 11.56
C ASN A 62 14.23 8.48 10.52
N GLY A 63 14.30 9.05 9.32
CA GLY A 63 15.15 8.55 8.23
C GLY A 63 14.58 7.33 7.48
N LYS A 64 13.37 6.87 7.83
CA LYS A 64 12.63 5.89 7.01
C LYS A 64 12.22 6.54 5.68
N PRO A 65 12.14 5.77 4.59
CA PRO A 65 11.71 6.29 3.29
C PRO A 65 10.23 6.66 3.31
N ASP A 66 9.86 7.60 2.44
CA ASP A 66 8.47 7.88 2.09
C ASP A 66 7.81 6.65 1.46
N TYR A 67 6.50 6.53 1.62
CA TYR A 67 5.74 5.39 1.11
C TYR A 67 4.38 5.83 0.58
N TYR A 68 3.86 5.11 -0.40
CA TYR A 68 2.48 5.25 -0.81
C TYR A 68 1.58 4.41 0.08
N LEU A 69 0.48 5.01 0.53
CA LEU A 69 -0.55 4.32 1.29
C LEU A 69 -1.58 3.72 0.32
N ILE A 70 -1.87 2.44 0.47
CA ILE A 70 -2.86 1.72 -0.33
C ILE A 70 -4.04 1.36 0.56
N ILE A 71 -5.24 1.84 0.21
CA ILE A 71 -6.49 1.54 0.92
C ILE A 71 -7.06 0.24 0.37
N ALA A 72 -7.30 -0.75 1.23
CA ALA A 72 -7.97 -1.97 0.83
C ALA A 72 -9.42 -1.69 0.36
N THR A 73 -9.76 -2.18 -0.83
CA THR A 73 -11.10 -2.00 -1.42
C THR A 73 -11.91 -3.29 -1.48
N ASP A 74 -11.28 -4.46 -1.36
CA ASP A 74 -11.96 -5.74 -1.20
C ASP A 74 -12.72 -5.79 0.14
N ASP A 75 -13.80 -6.57 0.21
CA ASP A 75 -14.60 -6.69 1.42
C ASP A 75 -13.83 -7.34 2.58
N ALA A 76 -12.83 -8.19 2.29
CA ALA A 76 -11.91 -8.71 3.30
C ALA A 76 -11.13 -7.59 4.04
N GLY A 77 -10.93 -6.44 3.39
CA GLY A 77 -10.21 -5.29 3.92
C GLY A 77 -11.08 -4.29 4.69
N LYS A 78 -12.35 -4.60 4.93
CA LYS A 78 -13.32 -3.73 5.63
C LYS A 78 -14.01 -4.48 6.76
N THR A 79 -14.33 -3.78 7.84
CA THR A 79 -15.26 -4.27 8.86
C THR A 79 -16.01 -3.08 9.45
N ASP A 80 -17.29 -3.24 9.74
CA ASP A 80 -18.14 -2.14 10.22
C ASP A 80 -18.18 -2.05 11.75
N ARG A 81 -17.84 -3.14 12.46
CA ARG A 81 -17.96 -3.24 13.92
C ARG A 81 -16.89 -4.16 14.49
N ILE A 82 -15.82 -3.58 15.02
CA ILE A 82 -14.75 -4.31 15.69
C ILE A 82 -14.26 -3.53 16.92
N GLU A 83 -13.82 -4.23 17.95
CA GLU A 83 -13.19 -3.61 19.13
C GLU A 83 -11.73 -3.29 18.85
N TYR A 84 -11.22 -2.21 19.44
CA TYR A 84 -9.78 -1.94 19.43
C TYR A 84 -9.02 -2.97 20.29
N GLY A 85 -9.59 -3.31 21.46
CA GLY A 85 -9.07 -4.31 22.39
C GLY A 85 -7.96 -3.81 23.32
N GLY A 86 -7.63 -4.59 24.35
CA GLY A 86 -6.61 -4.22 25.35
C GLY A 86 -7.02 -3.01 26.20
N TYR A 87 -8.30 -2.93 26.56
CA TYR A 87 -8.81 -1.96 27.55
C TYR A 87 -8.05 -2.09 28.87
N GLU A 88 -7.90 -0.96 29.58
CA GLU A 88 -7.09 -0.82 30.80
C GLU A 88 -5.59 -1.15 30.67
N SER A 89 -5.09 -1.37 29.45
CA SER A 89 -3.68 -1.70 29.20
C SER A 89 -3.06 -0.74 28.20
N GLU A 90 -1.86 -0.24 28.49
CA GLU A 90 -1.06 0.51 27.52
C GLU A 90 -0.09 -0.41 26.79
N THR A 91 -0.10 -0.36 25.46
CA THR A 91 0.91 -1.01 24.64
C THR A 91 2.01 -0.03 24.28
N GLU A 92 3.24 -0.32 24.74
CA GLU A 92 4.42 0.46 24.36
C GLU A 92 4.65 0.39 22.84
N GLY A 93 4.89 1.54 22.21
CA GLY A 93 5.12 1.64 20.76
C GLY A 93 3.86 1.67 19.89
N ALA A 94 2.66 1.64 20.49
CA ALA A 94 1.39 1.73 19.76
C ALA A 94 0.81 3.15 19.64
N ASN A 95 1.58 4.19 19.95
CA ASN A 95 1.12 5.58 20.03
C ASN A 95 1.67 6.50 18.93
N SER A 96 2.25 5.96 17.85
CA SER A 96 2.68 6.79 16.72
C SER A 96 1.46 7.39 16.01
N GLU A 97 1.49 8.69 15.74
CA GLU A 97 0.46 9.33 14.93
C GLU A 97 0.60 9.01 13.43
N PHE A 98 1.78 8.57 12.97
CA PHE A 98 2.13 8.46 11.55
C PHE A 98 2.46 7.04 11.09
N ASP A 99 2.81 6.13 12.00
CA ASP A 99 3.31 4.80 11.66
C ASP A 99 2.35 3.70 12.12
N GLY A 100 1.26 3.48 11.36
CA GLY A 100 0.24 2.50 11.71
C GLY A 100 0.75 1.06 11.67
N LEU A 101 1.72 0.76 10.81
CA LEU A 101 2.37 -0.54 10.76
C LEU A 101 3.16 -0.81 12.05
N ALA A 102 3.92 0.17 12.54
CA ALA A 102 4.62 0.05 13.82
C ALA A 102 3.62 -0.11 14.98
N ASN A 103 2.54 0.68 14.99
CA ASN A 103 1.50 0.55 16.02
C ASN A 103 0.86 -0.83 16.01
N THR A 104 0.39 -1.27 14.85
CA THR A 104 -0.24 -2.58 14.66
C THR A 104 0.72 -3.69 15.09
N THR A 105 2.00 -3.60 14.71
CA THR A 105 3.02 -4.56 15.14
C THR A 105 3.22 -4.59 16.66
N ALA A 106 3.20 -3.43 17.31
CA ALA A 106 3.32 -3.34 18.77
C ALA A 106 2.10 -3.96 19.47
N LEU A 107 0.89 -3.65 19.00
CA LEU A 107 -0.37 -4.23 19.50
C LEU A 107 -0.35 -5.77 19.38
N LEU A 108 0.09 -6.31 18.25
CA LEU A 108 0.16 -7.78 18.08
C LEU A 108 1.21 -8.46 18.97
N LYS A 109 2.19 -7.71 19.48
CA LYS A 109 3.27 -8.22 20.34
C LYS A 109 3.01 -7.96 21.83
N SER A 110 1.97 -7.22 22.19
CA SER A 110 1.70 -6.81 23.58
C SER A 110 1.33 -7.99 24.48
N GLY A 111 0.81 -9.09 23.90
CA GLY A 111 0.25 -10.21 24.64
C GLY A 111 -1.18 -9.97 25.15
N THR A 112 -1.76 -8.80 24.86
CA THR A 112 -3.20 -8.52 25.06
C THR A 112 -3.97 -8.65 23.74
N ASP A 113 -5.26 -8.97 23.84
CA ASP A 113 -6.08 -9.11 22.64
C ASP A 113 -6.41 -7.74 22.02
N HIS A 114 -6.13 -7.60 20.72
CA HIS A 114 -6.41 -6.42 19.92
C HIS A 114 -7.10 -6.83 18.62
N PRO A 115 -8.44 -7.01 18.64
CA PRO A 115 -9.17 -7.58 17.52
C PRO A 115 -9.00 -6.78 16.23
N ALA A 116 -9.09 -5.44 16.28
CA ALA A 116 -8.91 -4.59 15.10
C ALA A 116 -7.52 -4.72 14.46
N ALA A 117 -6.46 -4.75 15.28
CA ALA A 117 -5.09 -4.93 14.80
C ALA A 117 -4.87 -6.33 14.22
N SER A 118 -5.38 -7.36 14.91
CA SER A 118 -5.27 -8.77 14.49
C SER A 118 -6.02 -9.04 13.20
N TRP A 119 -7.23 -8.48 13.07
CA TRP A 119 -8.01 -8.54 11.85
C TRP A 119 -7.25 -7.92 10.68
N ALA A 120 -6.79 -6.66 10.81
CA ALA A 120 -6.13 -5.95 9.73
C ALA A 120 -4.85 -6.66 9.26
N ALA A 121 -4.06 -7.20 10.19
CA ALA A 121 -2.86 -7.99 9.88
C ALA A 121 -3.14 -9.37 9.29
N GLY A 122 -4.36 -9.90 9.46
CA GLY A 122 -4.82 -11.15 8.87
C GLY A 122 -5.40 -11.00 7.46
N VAL A 123 -5.58 -9.77 6.96
CA VAL A 123 -6.16 -9.52 5.64
C VAL A 123 -5.23 -10.01 4.53
N ILE A 124 -5.80 -10.75 3.57
CA ILE A 124 -5.11 -11.21 2.38
C ILE A 124 -5.90 -10.78 1.14
N ILE A 125 -5.32 -9.93 0.31
CA ILE A 125 -5.96 -9.41 -0.92
C ILE A 125 -4.94 -9.47 -2.07
N GLU A 126 -5.34 -10.06 -3.20
CA GLU A 126 -4.49 -10.23 -4.38
C GLU A 126 -3.10 -10.85 -4.08
N GLY A 127 -3.03 -11.73 -3.08
CA GLY A 127 -1.80 -12.42 -2.67
C GLY A 127 -0.91 -11.63 -1.69
N HIS A 128 -1.33 -10.43 -1.29
CA HIS A 128 -0.62 -9.60 -0.33
C HIS A 128 -1.17 -9.80 1.09
N ASN A 129 -0.29 -9.88 2.08
CA ASN A 129 -0.59 -10.22 3.48
C ASN A 129 0.13 -9.30 4.48
N ASP A 130 0.50 -8.11 4.03
CA ASP A 130 1.22 -7.05 4.75
C ASP A 130 0.31 -5.87 5.11
N PHE A 131 -1.00 -6.14 5.22
CA PHE A 131 -1.98 -5.16 5.64
C PHE A 131 -1.88 -4.88 7.14
N TYR A 132 -2.32 -3.69 7.56
CA TYR A 132 -2.31 -3.24 8.94
C TYR A 132 -3.41 -2.20 9.19
N LEU A 133 -3.63 -1.88 10.46
CA LEU A 133 -4.59 -0.86 10.89
C LEU A 133 -3.94 0.53 10.80
N PRO A 134 -4.49 1.50 10.05
CA PRO A 134 -3.85 2.79 9.79
C PRO A 134 -3.72 3.61 11.08
N ALA A 135 -2.64 4.38 11.18
CA ALA A 135 -2.47 5.40 12.20
C ALA A 135 -3.39 6.59 11.94
N ARG A 136 -3.46 7.46 12.95
CA ARG A 136 -4.32 8.65 12.95
C ARG A 136 -4.08 9.55 11.73
N ARG A 137 -2.82 9.78 11.35
CA ARG A 137 -2.46 10.67 10.22
C ARG A 137 -2.55 9.97 8.87
N GLU A 138 -2.38 8.64 8.83
CA GLU A 138 -2.71 7.84 7.65
C GLU A 138 -4.22 7.97 7.33
N GLN A 139 -5.09 7.92 8.35
CA GLN A 139 -6.53 8.15 8.19
C GLN A 139 -6.88 9.56 7.71
N SER A 140 -6.20 10.59 8.21
CA SER A 140 -6.41 11.96 7.72
C SER A 140 -6.10 12.08 6.23
N LEU A 141 -5.07 11.38 5.73
CA LEU A 141 -4.78 11.32 4.30
C LEU A 141 -5.89 10.59 3.54
N MET A 142 -6.36 9.46 4.07
CA MET A 142 -7.44 8.67 3.46
C MET A 142 -8.71 9.50 3.31
N TYR A 143 -9.10 10.27 4.34
CA TYR A 143 -10.26 11.17 4.28
C TYR A 143 -10.04 12.36 3.35
N ALA A 144 -8.84 12.94 3.33
CA ALA A 144 -8.56 14.07 2.44
C ALA A 144 -8.60 13.69 0.95
N ASN A 145 -8.16 12.47 0.62
CA ASN A 145 -7.89 12.07 -0.76
C ASN A 145 -8.90 11.07 -1.34
N CYS A 146 -9.52 10.23 -0.50
CA CYS A 146 -10.42 9.17 -0.93
C CYS A 146 -11.63 9.01 0.02
N PRO A 147 -12.33 10.09 0.45
CA PRO A 147 -13.45 9.99 1.38
C PRO A 147 -14.59 9.11 0.83
N GLU A 148 -14.76 9.06 -0.49
CA GLU A 148 -15.78 8.28 -1.19
C GLU A 148 -15.65 6.76 -1.03
N LEU A 149 -14.53 6.26 -0.49
CA LEU A 149 -14.32 4.83 -0.21
C LEU A 149 -14.87 4.38 1.14
N PHE A 150 -15.36 5.31 1.96
CA PHE A 150 -15.78 5.09 3.34
C PHE A 150 -17.28 5.35 3.50
N ASN A 151 -17.87 4.64 4.45
CA ASN A 151 -19.19 4.98 4.95
C ASN A 151 -19.06 6.10 5.98
N ASP A 152 -20.10 6.92 6.12
CA ASP A 152 -20.22 8.03 7.09
C ASP A 152 -20.34 7.51 8.52
N VAL A 153 -19.26 6.90 9.02
CA VAL A 153 -19.14 6.31 10.35
C VAL A 153 -17.71 6.47 10.88
N TRP A 154 -17.59 6.34 12.20
CA TRP A 154 -16.32 6.29 12.91
C TRP A 154 -15.50 5.05 12.56
N HIS A 155 -14.21 5.26 12.33
CA HIS A 155 -13.22 4.22 12.04
C HIS A 155 -12.09 4.23 13.07
N TRP A 156 -11.65 3.04 13.48
CA TRP A 156 -10.51 2.87 14.37
C TRP A 156 -9.18 3.25 13.72
N SER A 157 -8.37 3.97 14.49
CA SER A 157 -6.93 4.08 14.30
C SER A 157 -6.19 2.98 15.04
N SER A 158 -4.99 2.63 14.58
CA SER A 158 -4.03 1.87 15.40
C SER A 158 -3.37 2.71 16.49
N THR A 159 -3.41 4.04 16.39
CA THR A 159 -2.83 4.95 17.38
C THR A 159 -3.57 4.86 18.72
N GLN A 160 -2.93 4.26 19.72
CA GLN A 160 -3.36 4.30 21.11
C GLN A 160 -3.24 5.72 21.66
N TYR A 161 -4.21 6.12 22.50
CA TYR A 161 -4.14 7.36 23.28
C TYR A 161 -3.73 7.09 24.73
N SER A 162 -4.37 6.10 25.37
CA SER A 162 -4.11 5.73 26.77
C SER A 162 -4.44 4.26 27.03
N ALA A 163 -4.37 3.85 28.30
CA ALA A 163 -4.80 2.52 28.74
C ALA A 163 -6.24 2.20 28.30
N GLY A 164 -7.14 3.17 28.42
CA GLY A 164 -8.56 2.98 28.16
C GLY A 164 -9.04 3.41 26.77
N ASN A 165 -8.31 4.31 26.10
CA ASN A 165 -8.80 4.96 24.88
C ASN A 165 -7.84 4.81 23.68
N ALA A 166 -8.40 4.82 22.48
CA ALA A 166 -7.68 4.87 21.21
C ALA A 166 -8.29 5.92 20.27
N TRP A 167 -7.53 6.35 19.27
CA TRP A 167 -8.00 7.33 18.29
C TRP A 167 -8.99 6.74 17.30
N VAL A 168 -9.98 7.54 16.93
CA VAL A 168 -10.96 7.28 15.87
C VAL A 168 -11.05 8.48 14.93
N GLN A 169 -11.46 8.24 13.69
CA GLN A 169 -11.84 9.29 12.74
C GLN A 169 -13.25 9.06 12.22
N ASP A 170 -14.06 10.11 12.24
CA ASP A 170 -15.33 10.16 11.53
C ASP A 170 -15.09 10.45 10.05
N PHE A 171 -15.64 9.61 9.18
CA PHE A 171 -15.56 9.81 7.74
C PHE A 171 -16.75 10.58 7.16
N GLU A 172 -17.74 10.99 7.98
CA GLU A 172 -18.79 11.94 7.56
C GLU A 172 -18.23 13.36 7.37
N ASP A 173 -17.40 13.83 8.31
CA ASP A 173 -16.89 15.21 8.34
C ASP A 173 -15.37 15.35 8.55
N GLY A 174 -14.68 14.23 8.81
CA GLY A 174 -13.23 14.20 9.03
C GLY A 174 -12.81 14.50 10.46
N TYR A 175 -13.75 14.64 11.39
CA TYR A 175 -13.47 14.88 12.79
C TYR A 175 -12.71 13.70 13.41
N GLN A 176 -11.77 13.99 14.32
CA GLN A 176 -10.98 12.98 15.03
C GLN A 176 -11.09 13.18 16.52
N ASP A 177 -11.34 12.08 17.23
CA ASP A 177 -11.44 12.06 18.68
C ASP A 177 -10.85 10.76 19.24
N VAL A 178 -10.85 10.62 20.56
CA VAL A 178 -10.49 9.40 21.27
C VAL A 178 -11.72 8.79 21.91
N ASP A 179 -11.81 7.47 21.90
CA ASP A 179 -12.90 6.77 22.57
C ASP A 179 -12.42 5.46 23.20
N SER A 180 -13.26 4.90 24.07
CA SER A 180 -13.00 3.68 24.82
C SER A 180 -12.68 2.51 23.89
N LYS A 181 -11.62 1.77 24.20
CA LYS A 181 -11.16 0.61 23.42
C LYS A 181 -12.20 -0.54 23.36
N ASP A 182 -13.18 -0.53 24.25
CA ASP A 182 -14.32 -1.47 24.29
C ASP A 182 -15.48 -1.07 23.34
N CYS A 183 -15.45 0.14 22.79
CA CYS A 183 -16.39 0.54 21.75
C CYS A 183 -16.16 -0.28 20.47
N ARG A 184 -17.17 -0.32 19.61
CA ARG A 184 -17.10 -1.00 18.32
C ARG A 184 -17.31 -0.01 17.19
N TYR A 185 -16.27 0.16 16.39
CA TYR A 185 -16.25 1.04 15.22
C TYR A 185 -15.86 0.27 13.97
N ALA A 186 -15.99 0.93 12.83
CA ALA A 186 -15.49 0.39 11.58
C ALA A 186 -13.95 0.35 11.59
N ALA A 187 -13.36 -0.44 10.70
CA ALA A 187 -11.94 -0.41 10.45
C ALA A 187 -11.66 -0.70 8.98
N ARG A 188 -10.58 -0.09 8.47
CA ARG A 188 -10.13 -0.25 7.10
C ARG A 188 -8.68 -0.68 7.10
N ALA A 189 -8.39 -1.82 6.50
CA ALA A 189 -7.03 -2.27 6.32
C ALA A 189 -6.32 -1.41 5.27
N VAL A 190 -5.05 -1.11 5.53
CA VAL A 190 -4.17 -0.40 4.60
C VAL A 190 -2.86 -1.15 4.45
N ARG A 191 -2.09 -0.85 3.42
CA ARG A 191 -0.72 -1.34 3.28
C ARG A 191 0.20 -0.28 2.68
N ARG A 192 1.51 -0.52 2.73
CA ARG A 192 2.53 0.40 2.22
C ARG A 192 3.14 -0.12 0.94
N TYR A 193 3.37 0.80 0.02
CA TYR A 193 4.18 0.55 -1.15
C TYR A 193 5.38 1.49 -1.17
N TYR A 194 6.58 0.90 -1.25
CA TYR A 194 7.83 1.63 -1.38
C TYR A 194 8.26 1.59 -2.85
N PRO A 195 8.33 2.73 -3.54
CA PRO A 195 8.90 2.77 -4.88
C PRO A 195 10.34 2.26 -4.82
N LEU A 196 10.69 1.32 -5.69
CA LEU A 196 12.09 0.95 -5.86
C LEU A 196 12.83 2.19 -6.37
N THR A 197 13.65 2.81 -5.54
CA THR A 197 14.65 3.74 -6.06
C THR A 197 15.62 2.91 -6.86
N ASN A 198 15.64 3.09 -8.19
CA ASN A 198 16.75 2.58 -9.00
C ASN A 198 18.02 3.22 -8.44
N SER A 199 18.74 2.49 -7.59
CA SER A 199 20.11 2.82 -7.25
C SER A 199 20.88 2.78 -8.57
N THR A 200 21.27 3.96 -9.04
CA THR A 200 22.09 4.13 -10.23
C THR A 200 23.31 3.21 -10.10
N ILE A 201 23.44 2.31 -11.07
CA ILE A 201 24.62 1.47 -11.30
C ILE A 201 25.80 2.38 -11.66
#